data_AF-Q4BX72-F1
#
_entry.id   AF-Q4BX72-F1
#
_cell.length_a   1.000
_cell.length_b   1.000
_cell.length_c   1.000
_cell.angle_alpha   90.00
_cell.angle_beta   90.00
_cell.angle_gamma   90.00
#
_symmetry.space_group_name_H-M   'P 1'
#
loop_
_entity.id
_entity.type
_entity.pdbx_description
1 polymer ?
#
loop_
_entity_poly.entity_id
_entity_poly.type
_entity_poly.pdbx_seq_one_letter_code
_entity_poly.pdbx_strand_id
1 'polypeptide(L)'
;MGIKKENLETIFEPFKQTEKGGENHEGTGLGLSISRQFARLMEGDITVESELGKGSIFTCTLKMMVQTKIEDFVKQPSKQIIGLQPSQTDYRILVVEDVKDNQLLMMKILSSVGFEVRSANNGQEALEMWQKWHPQLIWMDMRMPVMDGYEASRRIRQLEAENPNRQTPVIIIALTATAFDEERKAILEIGCNDFVPKPFKEAVIFEKMKQYLGLEYVYQESTINLSSHGTVNEVDNFEQLNAEMEKMPKAWVEELRKTALSAREKNLIHLIQEIPEQYFFLADSLNQMLEELAFEKIVNLTEGFNHE
;
A
#
# COMPACT_ATOMS: atom_id res chain seq x y z
N MET A 1 25.41 3.72 20.21
CA MET A 1 25.45 3.50 18.75
C MET A 1 26.58 2.53 18.46
N GLY A 2 26.37 1.50 17.65
CA GLY A 2 27.36 0.45 17.36
C GLY A 2 27.26 -0.79 18.26
N ILE A 3 27.74 -1.93 17.75
CA ILE A 3 27.69 -3.28 18.34
C ILE A 3 29.11 -3.66 18.78
N LYS A 4 29.23 -4.26 19.97
CA LYS A 4 30.52 -4.79 20.45
C LYS A 4 30.98 -5.96 19.57
N LYS A 5 32.29 -6.10 19.36
CA LYS A 5 32.87 -7.19 18.54
C LYS A 5 32.39 -8.58 18.98
N GLU A 6 32.26 -8.82 20.28
CA GLU A 6 31.76 -10.08 20.87
C GLU A 6 30.32 -10.43 20.48
N ASN A 7 29.51 -9.45 20.06
CA ASN A 7 28.11 -9.64 19.69
C ASN A 7 27.89 -9.75 18.18
N LEU A 8 28.92 -9.53 17.34
CA LEU A 8 28.76 -9.54 15.88
C LEU A 8 28.46 -10.93 15.32
N GLU A 9 29.03 -11.97 15.94
CA GLU A 9 28.80 -13.35 15.51
C GLU A 9 27.42 -13.87 15.94
N THR A 10 26.91 -13.36 17.06
CA THR A 10 25.71 -13.87 17.72
C THR A 10 24.43 -13.12 17.34
N ILE A 11 24.53 -11.95 16.71
CA ILE A 11 23.38 -11.09 16.37
C ILE A 11 22.43 -11.68 15.31
N PHE A 12 22.90 -12.66 14.54
CA PHE A 12 22.08 -13.37 13.56
C PHE A 12 21.51 -14.69 14.09
N GLU A 13 21.82 -15.05 15.33
CA GLU A 13 21.24 -16.24 15.94
C GLU A 13 19.82 -15.94 16.46
N PRO A 14 18.88 -16.89 16.29
CA PRO A 14 17.54 -16.73 16.80
C PRO A 14 17.54 -16.49 18.32
N PHE A 15 16.66 -15.60 18.77
CA PHE A 15 16.42 -15.31 20.20
C PHE A 15 17.61 -14.69 20.96
N LYS A 16 18.68 -14.29 20.27
CA LYS A 16 19.79 -13.57 20.91
C LYS A 16 19.55 -12.06 20.94
N GLN A 17 19.69 -11.47 22.11
CA GLN A 17 19.56 -10.02 22.35
C GLN A 17 20.77 -9.53 23.14
N THR A 18 21.21 -8.30 22.90
CA THR A 18 22.32 -7.70 23.66
C THR A 18 21.85 -7.22 25.03
N GLU A 19 22.74 -7.24 26.03
CA GLU A 19 22.47 -6.87 27.45
C GLU A 19 21.85 -5.47 27.67
N LYS A 20 21.87 -4.58 26.67
CA LYS A 20 21.22 -3.25 26.73
C LYS A 20 19.74 -3.24 26.30
N GLY A 21 19.12 -4.40 26.14
CA GLY A 21 17.66 -4.54 26.12
C GLY A 21 17.09 -4.32 27.53
N GLY A 22 17.18 -3.10 28.05
CA GLY A 22 16.70 -2.75 29.38
C GLY A 22 15.17 -2.74 29.43
N GLU A 23 14.62 -3.45 30.43
CA GLU A 23 13.28 -3.41 31.07
C GLU A 23 11.99 -3.35 30.22
N ASN A 24 12.04 -3.08 28.91
CA ASN A 24 10.92 -3.17 27.97
C ASN A 24 11.26 -4.15 26.85
N HIS A 25 10.81 -5.39 27.00
CA HIS A 25 11.02 -6.50 26.06
C HIS A 25 10.18 -6.35 24.78
N GLU A 26 10.46 -5.33 23.96
CA GLU A 26 9.87 -5.21 22.61
C GLU A 26 10.78 -5.86 21.57
N GLY A 27 10.62 -7.18 21.39
CA GLY A 27 11.25 -7.92 20.30
C GLY A 27 11.54 -9.37 20.66
N THR A 28 11.31 -10.29 19.73
CA THR A 28 11.57 -11.73 19.91
C THR A 28 13.02 -12.13 19.64
N GLY A 29 13.88 -11.18 19.22
CA GLY A 29 15.24 -11.48 18.76
C GLY A 29 15.28 -12.29 17.45
N LEU A 30 14.19 -12.30 16.68
CA LEU A 30 14.07 -13.09 15.44
C LEU A 30 14.28 -12.27 14.16
N GLY A 31 14.17 -10.95 14.21
CA GLY A 31 14.13 -10.11 13.00
C GLY A 31 15.35 -10.28 12.10
N LEU A 32 16.56 -10.21 12.65
CA LEU A 32 17.80 -10.35 11.89
C LEU A 32 18.07 -11.78 11.42
N SER A 33 17.72 -12.78 12.23
CA SER A 33 17.87 -14.20 11.83
C SER A 33 16.96 -14.53 10.65
N ILE A 34 15.70 -14.07 10.70
CA ILE A 34 14.72 -14.26 9.62
C ILE A 34 15.16 -13.50 8.36
N SER A 35 15.55 -12.23 8.49
CA SER A 35 15.98 -11.41 7.36
C SER A 35 17.18 -12.03 6.63
N ARG A 36 18.17 -12.52 7.39
CA ARG A 36 19.34 -13.19 6.82
C ARG A 36 18.99 -14.52 6.16
N GLN A 37 18.04 -15.28 6.72
CA GLN A 37 17.54 -16.51 6.10
C GLN A 37 16.88 -16.23 4.75
N PHE A 38 16.05 -15.19 4.65
CA PHE A 38 15.44 -14.79 3.38
C PHE A 38 16.48 -14.35 2.35
N ALA A 39 17.46 -13.52 2.74
CA ALA A 39 18.53 -13.13 1.83
C ALA A 39 19.29 -14.34 1.28
N ARG A 40 19.57 -15.35 2.12
CA ARG A 40 20.22 -16.60 1.71
C ARG A 40 19.36 -17.47 0.78
N LEU A 41 18.05 -17.50 1.00
CA LEU A 41 17.11 -18.15 0.08
C LEU A 41 17.11 -17.48 -1.30
N MET A 42 17.35 -16.16 -1.35
CA MET A 42 17.52 -15.38 -2.58
C MET A 42 18.97 -15.41 -3.12
N GLU A 43 19.72 -16.46 -2.80
CA GLU A 43 21.13 -16.66 -3.20
C GLU A 43 22.04 -15.46 -2.84
N GLY A 44 21.73 -14.80 -1.73
CA GLY A 44 22.41 -13.63 -1.18
C GLY A 44 22.87 -13.82 0.27
N ASP A 45 23.17 -12.73 0.98
CA ASP A 45 23.40 -12.76 2.44
C ASP A 45 23.23 -11.36 3.06
N ILE A 46 23.05 -11.31 4.37
CA ILE A 46 23.16 -10.07 5.17
C ILE A 46 24.42 -10.14 6.01
N THR A 47 25.26 -9.11 5.90
CA THR A 47 26.51 -8.94 6.66
C THR A 47 26.46 -7.67 7.50
N VAL A 48 27.34 -7.54 8.48
CA VAL A 48 27.39 -6.38 9.38
C VAL A 48 28.82 -5.96 9.65
N GLU A 49 29.07 -4.66 9.55
CA GLU A 49 30.29 -4.00 10.02
C GLU A 49 29.90 -3.00 11.10
N SER A 50 30.59 -3.00 12.23
CA SER A 50 30.24 -2.09 13.32
C SER A 50 31.41 -1.68 14.16
N GLU A 51 31.38 -0.42 14.59
CA GLU A 51 32.30 0.13 15.57
C GLU A 51 31.52 0.73 16.74
N LEU A 52 31.84 0.27 17.95
CA LEU A 52 31.19 0.75 19.18
C LEU A 52 31.42 2.25 19.34
N GLY A 53 30.34 3.01 19.52
CA GLY A 53 30.36 4.46 19.60
C GLY A 53 30.17 5.17 18.26
N LYS A 54 30.43 4.51 17.11
CA LYS A 54 30.33 5.12 15.78
C LYS A 54 29.12 4.66 14.97
N GLY A 55 28.62 3.43 15.19
CA GLY A 55 27.45 2.91 14.49
C GLY A 55 27.65 1.52 13.90
N SER A 56 26.69 1.09 13.08
CA SER A 56 26.70 -0.20 12.39
C SER A 56 26.21 -0.03 10.97
N ILE A 57 26.84 -0.72 10.02
CA ILE A 57 26.43 -0.83 8.62
C ILE A 57 26.01 -2.28 8.42
N PHE A 58 24.76 -2.48 7.97
CA PHE A 58 24.28 -3.80 7.53
C PHE A 58 24.21 -3.80 6.02
N THR A 59 24.83 -4.80 5.39
CA THR A 59 24.87 -4.93 3.94
C THR A 59 24.08 -6.15 3.53
N CYS A 60 23.00 -5.95 2.77
CA CYS A 60 22.20 -7.02 2.17
C CYS A 60 22.60 -7.19 0.71
N THR A 61 23.04 -8.39 0.33
CA THR A 61 23.34 -8.76 -1.05
C THR A 61 22.29 -9.74 -1.51
N LEU A 62 21.77 -9.58 -2.72
CA LEU A 62 20.78 -10.46 -3.33
C LEU A 62 21.18 -10.75 -4.78
N LYS A 63 20.96 -11.97 -5.24
CA LYS A 63 21.13 -12.30 -6.65
C LYS A 63 19.81 -12.08 -7.38
N MET A 64 19.81 -11.18 -8.37
CA MET A 64 18.63 -10.87 -9.17
C MET A 64 18.93 -11.03 -10.66
N MET A 65 17.95 -11.49 -11.42
CA MET A 65 17.99 -11.40 -12.88
C MET A 65 17.52 -10.01 -13.28
N VAL A 66 18.41 -9.25 -13.92
CA VAL A 66 18.06 -7.93 -14.47
C VAL A 66 17.35 -8.15 -15.80
N GLN A 67 16.08 -7.78 -15.88
CA GLN A 67 15.34 -7.77 -17.13
C GLN A 67 15.65 -6.48 -17.90
N THR A 68 16.30 -6.60 -19.05
CA THR A 68 16.75 -5.50 -19.91
C THR A 68 15.65 -4.90 -20.79
N LYS A 69 14.47 -5.55 -20.84
CA LYS A 69 13.27 -4.93 -21.40
C LYS A 69 12.46 -4.35 -20.27
N ILE A 70 12.60 -3.05 -20.09
CA ILE A 70 11.49 -2.22 -19.64
C ILE A 70 10.49 -2.30 -20.79
N GLU A 71 9.66 -3.36 -20.84
CA GLU A 71 8.35 -3.15 -21.48
C GLU A 71 7.79 -1.94 -20.77
N ASP A 72 7.35 -0.95 -21.55
CA ASP A 72 6.76 0.27 -21.04
C ASP A 72 5.60 -0.10 -20.10
N PHE A 73 5.92 -0.35 -18.83
CA PHE A 73 5.17 0.23 -17.74
C PHE A 73 5.31 1.72 -17.98
N VAL A 74 4.55 2.25 -18.94
CA VAL A 74 3.87 3.50 -18.75
C VAL A 74 3.17 3.28 -17.41
N LYS A 75 3.88 3.62 -16.33
CA LYS A 75 3.29 3.99 -15.07
C LYS A 75 2.23 4.97 -15.54
N GLN A 76 0.99 4.53 -15.67
CA GLN A 76 -0.08 5.51 -15.76
C GLN A 76 0.15 6.33 -14.50
N PRO A 77 0.42 7.65 -14.61
CA PRO A 77 0.43 8.49 -13.43
C PRO A 77 -0.85 8.12 -12.71
N SER A 78 -0.75 7.80 -11.42
CA SER A 78 -1.88 7.38 -10.60
C SER A 78 -2.91 8.49 -10.67
N LYS A 79 -3.79 8.41 -11.67
CA LYS A 79 -4.84 9.39 -11.87
C LYS A 79 -5.75 9.15 -10.69
N GLN A 80 -5.70 10.04 -9.71
CA GLN A 80 -6.52 9.93 -8.53
C GLN A 80 -7.97 9.91 -8.99
N ILE A 81 -8.71 8.86 -8.63
CA ILE A 81 -10.14 8.79 -8.92
C ILE A 81 -10.82 9.73 -7.94
N ILE A 82 -11.49 10.75 -8.46
CA ILE A 82 -12.15 11.79 -7.65
C ILE A 82 -13.67 11.67 -7.67
N GLY A 83 -14.21 10.75 -8.46
CA GLY A 83 -15.64 10.54 -8.55
C GLY A 83 -16.05 9.53 -9.61
N LEU A 84 -17.34 9.19 -9.62
CA LEU A 84 -18.00 8.51 -10.72
C LEU A 84 -18.41 9.52 -11.81
N GLN A 85 -18.49 9.09 -13.07
CA GLN A 85 -19.05 9.96 -14.10
C GLN A 85 -20.49 10.39 -13.75
N PRO A 86 -20.94 11.61 -14.12
CA PRO A 86 -22.23 12.17 -13.68
C PRO A 86 -23.46 11.31 -13.97
N SER A 87 -23.40 10.41 -14.96
CA SER A 87 -24.49 9.49 -15.30
C SER A 87 -24.51 8.18 -14.48
N GLN A 88 -23.59 8.00 -13.53
CA GLN A 88 -23.33 6.74 -12.82
C GLN A 88 -23.48 6.86 -11.31
N THR A 89 -24.58 7.44 -10.84
CA THR A 89 -24.89 7.54 -9.40
C THR A 89 -25.70 6.33 -8.93
N ASP A 90 -25.64 5.99 -7.64
CA ASP A 90 -26.46 4.97 -6.95
C ASP A 90 -25.92 3.53 -6.90
N TYR A 91 -24.60 3.36 -6.91
CA TYR A 91 -23.97 2.06 -6.62
C TYR A 91 -23.83 1.82 -5.12
N ARG A 92 -24.54 0.81 -4.62
CA ARG A 92 -24.52 0.28 -3.26
C ARG A 92 -23.47 -0.81 -3.13
N ILE A 93 -22.44 -0.53 -2.34
CA ILE A 93 -21.31 -1.42 -2.11
C ILE A 93 -21.33 -1.89 -0.66
N LEU A 94 -21.28 -3.21 -0.46
CA LEU A 94 -21.17 -3.80 0.87
C LEU A 94 -19.73 -4.25 1.11
N VAL A 95 -19.13 -3.77 2.20
CA VAL A 95 -17.80 -4.19 2.66
C VAL A 95 -17.97 -5.15 3.83
N VAL A 96 -17.49 -6.38 3.69
CA VAL A 96 -17.59 -7.40 4.74
C VAL A 96 -16.18 -7.72 5.24
N GLU A 97 -15.90 -7.28 6.46
CA GLU A 97 -14.58 -7.31 7.09
C GLU A 97 -14.78 -7.23 8.62
N ASP A 98 -14.08 -8.08 9.37
CA ASP A 98 -14.19 -8.18 10.83
C ASP A 98 -13.24 -7.22 11.56
N VAL A 99 -12.16 -6.76 10.90
CA VAL A 99 -11.25 -5.75 11.43
C VAL A 99 -11.77 -4.34 11.15
N LYS A 100 -12.18 -3.64 12.21
CA LYS A 100 -12.80 -2.30 12.14
C LYS A 100 -11.97 -1.26 11.38
N ASP A 101 -10.65 -1.25 11.54
CA ASP A 101 -9.79 -0.28 10.86
C ASP A 101 -9.74 -0.51 9.34
N ASN A 102 -9.66 -1.77 8.90
CA ASN A 102 -9.74 -2.16 7.50
C ASN A 102 -11.09 -1.78 6.89
N GLN A 103 -12.16 -2.02 7.64
CA GLN A 103 -13.53 -1.67 7.26
C GLN A 103 -13.68 -0.16 7.06
N LEU A 104 -13.19 0.66 8.02
CA LEU A 104 -13.23 2.12 7.96
C LEU A 104 -12.41 2.66 6.78
N LEU A 105 -11.22 2.10 6.54
CA LEU A 105 -10.37 2.48 5.41
C LEU A 105 -11.10 2.24 4.08
N MET A 106 -11.63 1.04 3.86
CA MET A 106 -12.36 0.70 2.63
C MET A 106 -13.60 1.57 2.45
N MET A 107 -14.37 1.81 3.52
CA MET A 107 -15.53 2.70 3.45
C MET A 107 -15.14 4.13 3.07
N LYS A 108 -14.04 4.66 3.62
CA LYS A 108 -13.55 6.01 3.31
C LYS A 108 -13.14 6.12 1.84
N ILE A 109 -12.35 5.17 1.34
CA ILE A 109 -11.88 5.12 -0.05
C ILE A 109 -13.07 5.13 -1.01
N LEU A 110 -14.00 4.20 -0.81
CA LEU A 110 -15.15 4.04 -1.71
C LEU A 110 -16.13 5.22 -1.60
N SER A 111 -16.44 5.70 -0.39
CA SER A 111 -17.38 6.82 -0.22
C SER A 111 -16.83 8.11 -0.84
N SER A 112 -15.50 8.31 -0.86
CA SER A 112 -14.87 9.49 -1.47
C SER A 112 -15.09 9.60 -2.98
N VAL A 113 -15.38 8.48 -3.65
CA VAL A 113 -15.65 8.40 -5.10
C VAL A 113 -17.14 8.51 -5.42
N GLY A 114 -18.01 8.55 -4.39
CA GLY A 114 -19.46 8.73 -4.56
C GLY A 114 -20.27 7.44 -4.51
N PHE A 115 -19.69 6.33 -4.03
CA PHE A 115 -20.44 5.10 -3.75
C PHE A 115 -21.29 5.23 -2.48
N GLU A 116 -22.47 4.60 -2.44
CA GLU A 116 -23.18 4.37 -1.18
C GLU A 116 -22.57 3.12 -0.55
N VAL A 117 -21.92 3.25 0.59
CA VAL A 117 -21.16 2.14 1.20
C VAL A 117 -21.74 1.79 2.55
N ARG A 118 -21.93 0.49 2.79
CA ARG A 118 -22.23 -0.07 4.12
C ARG A 118 -21.23 -1.16 4.45
N SER A 119 -21.11 -1.45 5.75
CA SER A 119 -20.23 -2.49 6.23
C SER A 119 -20.94 -3.54 7.08
N ALA A 120 -20.39 -4.75 7.09
CA ALA A 120 -20.79 -5.86 7.95
C ALA A 120 -19.54 -6.49 8.57
N ASN A 121 -19.66 -7.00 9.80
CA ASN A 121 -18.51 -7.50 10.57
C ASN A 121 -18.27 -9.02 10.41
N ASN A 122 -19.16 -9.72 9.72
CA ASN A 122 -19.10 -11.16 9.47
C ASN A 122 -20.09 -11.55 8.37
N GLY A 123 -20.03 -12.81 7.92
CA GLY A 123 -20.89 -13.34 6.87
C GLY A 123 -22.39 -13.35 7.20
N GLN A 124 -22.77 -13.47 8.47
CA GLN A 124 -24.17 -13.47 8.90
C GLN A 124 -24.80 -12.08 8.73
N GLU A 125 -24.12 -11.04 9.23
CA GLU A 125 -24.52 -9.65 9.02
C GLU A 125 -24.54 -9.30 7.52
N ALA A 126 -23.56 -9.80 6.76
CA ALA A 126 -23.52 -9.59 5.31
C ALA A 126 -24.74 -10.17 4.59
N LEU A 127 -25.18 -11.38 4.97
CA LEU A 127 -26.36 -12.02 4.42
C LEU A 127 -27.63 -11.20 4.69
N GLU A 128 -27.78 -10.70 5.92
CA GLU A 128 -28.92 -9.87 6.31
C GLU A 128 -28.94 -8.53 5.58
N MET A 129 -27.78 -7.88 5.44
CA MET A 129 -27.64 -6.64 4.68
C MET A 129 -27.90 -6.85 3.19
N TRP A 130 -27.40 -7.95 2.63
CA TRP A 130 -27.62 -8.29 1.22
C TRP A 130 -29.12 -8.47 0.91
N GLN A 131 -29.89 -9.08 1.82
CA GLN A 131 -31.33 -9.23 1.67
C GLN A 131 -32.10 -7.91 1.78
N LYS A 132 -31.71 -7.02 2.70
CA LYS A 132 -32.47 -5.80 3.01
C LYS A 132 -32.10 -4.59 2.15
N TRP A 133 -30.81 -4.46 1.82
CA TRP A 133 -30.26 -3.27 1.18
C TRP A 133 -29.88 -3.50 -0.28
N HIS A 134 -29.90 -4.75 -0.75
CA HIS A 134 -29.67 -5.13 -2.15
C HIS A 134 -28.43 -4.43 -2.76
N PRO A 135 -27.22 -4.68 -2.22
CA PRO A 135 -25.99 -4.17 -2.82
C PRO A 135 -25.80 -4.73 -4.22
N GLN A 136 -25.12 -3.99 -5.09
CA GLN A 136 -24.72 -4.46 -6.41
C GLN A 136 -23.35 -5.17 -6.37
N LEU A 137 -22.50 -4.81 -5.42
CA LEU A 137 -21.21 -5.46 -5.20
C LEU A 137 -20.93 -5.67 -3.71
N ILE A 138 -20.33 -6.82 -3.40
CA ILE A 138 -19.85 -7.18 -2.08
C ILE A 138 -18.35 -7.43 -2.15
N TRP A 139 -17.58 -6.66 -1.37
CA TRP A 139 -16.21 -6.99 -1.03
C TRP A 139 -16.25 -7.92 0.19
N MET A 140 -15.89 -9.19 0.00
CA MET A 140 -16.08 -10.23 1.00
C MET A 140 -14.76 -10.77 1.52
N ASP A 141 -14.38 -10.49 2.76
CA ASP A 141 -13.30 -11.24 3.40
C ASP A 141 -13.66 -12.74 3.49
N MET A 142 -12.73 -13.59 3.06
CA MET A 142 -12.87 -15.03 3.12
C MET A 142 -12.70 -15.60 4.52
N ARG A 143 -12.01 -14.91 5.44
CA ARG A 143 -11.74 -15.42 6.80
C ARG A 143 -12.24 -14.45 7.86
N MET A 144 -13.38 -14.77 8.44
CA MET A 144 -14.03 -13.98 9.50
C MET A 144 -14.65 -14.91 10.55
N PRO A 145 -14.86 -14.44 11.80
CA PRO A 145 -15.58 -15.18 12.82
C PRO A 145 -17.09 -15.29 12.50
N VAL A 146 -17.79 -16.15 13.26
CA VAL A 146 -19.25 -16.41 13.19
C VAL A 146 -19.70 -17.08 11.90
N MET A 147 -19.47 -16.46 10.75
CA MET A 147 -19.69 -17.01 9.42
C MET A 147 -18.62 -16.44 8.50
N ASP A 148 -17.88 -17.34 7.84
CA ASP A 148 -16.82 -16.95 6.92
C ASP A 148 -17.36 -16.54 5.54
N GLY A 149 -16.50 -15.97 4.70
CA GLY A 149 -16.89 -15.52 3.37
C GLY A 149 -17.28 -16.64 2.41
N TYR A 150 -16.75 -17.86 2.63
CA TYR A 150 -17.07 -19.04 1.86
C TYR A 150 -18.53 -19.46 2.07
N GLU A 151 -18.95 -19.57 3.32
CA GLU A 151 -20.32 -19.90 3.70
C GLU A 151 -21.30 -18.77 3.33
N ALA A 152 -20.93 -17.52 3.59
CA ALA A 152 -21.76 -16.37 3.24
C ALA A 152 -22.05 -16.31 1.73
N SER A 153 -21.01 -16.46 0.89
CA SER A 153 -21.14 -16.45 -0.56
C SER A 153 -22.02 -17.60 -1.05
N ARG A 154 -21.82 -18.81 -0.50
CA ARG A 154 -22.63 -19.99 -0.83
C ARG A 154 -24.12 -19.76 -0.52
N ARG A 155 -24.43 -19.22 0.66
CA ARG A 155 -25.81 -18.93 1.08
C ARG A 155 -26.45 -17.84 0.22
N ILE A 156 -25.70 -16.77 -0.12
CA ILE A 156 -26.18 -15.73 -1.02
C ILE A 156 -26.56 -16.34 -2.37
N ARG A 157 -25.68 -17.15 -2.98
CA ARG A 157 -25.95 -17.79 -4.28
C ARG A 157 -27.14 -18.74 -4.24
N GLN A 158 -27.30 -19.51 -3.17
CA GLN A 158 -28.46 -20.38 -3.00
C GLN A 158 -29.76 -19.56 -2.98
N LEU A 159 -29.82 -18.49 -2.18
CA LEU A 159 -31.00 -17.65 -2.09
C LEU A 159 -31.28 -16.85 -3.38
N GLU A 160 -30.25 -16.53 -4.16
CA GLU A 160 -30.43 -15.95 -5.50
C GLU A 160 -31.08 -16.94 -6.45
N ALA A 161 -30.65 -18.20 -6.45
CA ALA A 161 -31.23 -19.24 -7.29
C ALA A 161 -32.71 -19.54 -6.92
N GLU A 162 -33.07 -19.38 -5.64
CA GLU A 162 -34.43 -19.59 -5.14
C GLU A 162 -35.38 -18.40 -5.43
N ASN A 163 -34.87 -17.23 -5.84
CA ASN A 163 -35.67 -16.04 -6.09
C ASN A 163 -35.72 -15.65 -7.59
N PRO A 164 -36.70 -16.17 -8.36
CA PRO A 164 -36.80 -15.92 -9.80
C PRO A 164 -37.13 -14.47 -10.17
N ASN A 165 -37.52 -13.62 -9.20
CA ASN A 165 -37.80 -12.21 -9.44
C ASN A 165 -36.55 -11.31 -9.35
N ARG A 166 -35.40 -11.84 -8.91
CA ARG A 166 -34.15 -11.07 -8.86
C ARG A 166 -33.50 -11.06 -10.25
N GLN A 167 -33.56 -9.91 -10.92
CA GLN A 167 -33.10 -9.78 -12.31
C GLN A 167 -31.57 -9.89 -12.47
N THR A 168 -30.79 -9.52 -11.44
CA THR A 168 -29.32 -9.54 -11.50
C THR A 168 -28.71 -10.10 -10.21
N PRO A 169 -27.87 -11.15 -10.30
CA PRO A 169 -27.06 -11.61 -9.17
C PRO A 169 -26.15 -10.50 -8.66
N VAL A 170 -25.89 -10.47 -7.35
CA VAL A 170 -24.91 -9.55 -6.76
C VAL A 170 -23.50 -9.95 -7.17
N ILE A 171 -22.64 -8.97 -7.47
CA ILE A 171 -21.22 -9.24 -7.69
C ILE A 171 -20.56 -9.49 -6.33
N ILE A 172 -19.89 -10.62 -6.17
CA ILE A 172 -19.11 -10.93 -4.96
C ILE A 172 -17.64 -11.04 -5.37
N ILE A 173 -16.80 -10.17 -4.80
CA ILE A 173 -15.35 -10.24 -5.00
C ILE A 173 -14.70 -10.58 -3.66
N ALA A 174 -14.01 -11.72 -3.64
CA ALA A 174 -13.36 -12.23 -2.46
C ALA A 174 -12.08 -11.45 -2.12
N LEU A 175 -11.89 -11.10 -0.85
CA LEU A 175 -10.62 -10.62 -0.32
C LEU A 175 -9.96 -11.80 0.42
N THR A 176 -8.80 -12.25 -0.07
CA THR A 176 -8.15 -13.47 0.43
C THR A 176 -6.69 -13.21 0.82
N ALA A 177 -6.14 -13.91 1.82
CA ALA A 177 -4.75 -13.75 2.23
C ALA A 177 -3.73 -14.39 1.26
N THR A 178 -4.21 -15.20 0.31
CA THR A 178 -3.40 -16.17 -0.43
C THR A 178 -3.76 -16.18 -1.91
N ALA A 179 -2.73 -16.19 -2.75
CA ALA A 179 -2.87 -16.14 -4.21
C ALA A 179 -2.75 -17.52 -4.89
N PHE A 180 -2.67 -18.62 -4.12
CA PHE A 180 -2.47 -19.98 -4.63
C PHE A 180 -3.65 -20.48 -5.47
N ASP A 181 -3.37 -21.24 -6.53
CA ASP A 181 -4.36 -21.67 -7.53
C ASP A 181 -5.50 -22.53 -6.96
N GLU A 182 -5.22 -23.34 -5.93
CA GLU A 182 -6.22 -24.21 -5.28
C GLU A 182 -7.32 -23.41 -4.59
N GLU A 183 -6.96 -22.31 -3.92
CA GLU A 183 -7.90 -21.46 -3.20
C GLU A 183 -8.67 -20.56 -4.17
N ARG A 184 -8.02 -20.11 -5.26
CA ARG A 184 -8.70 -19.42 -6.38
C ARG A 184 -9.84 -20.27 -6.93
N LYS A 185 -9.58 -21.56 -7.20
CA LYS A 185 -10.57 -22.48 -7.72
C LYS A 185 -11.74 -22.65 -6.76
N ALA A 186 -11.47 -22.84 -5.47
CA ALA A 186 -12.52 -22.98 -4.45
C ALA A 186 -13.42 -21.73 -4.37
N ILE A 187 -12.83 -20.53 -4.40
CA ILE A 187 -13.56 -19.25 -4.35
C ILE A 187 -14.52 -19.11 -5.54
N LEU A 188 -14.04 -19.43 -6.75
CA LEU A 188 -14.85 -19.37 -7.97
C LEU A 188 -15.94 -20.44 -8.01
N GLU A 189 -15.64 -21.67 -7.57
CA GLU A 189 -16.60 -22.78 -7.51
C GLU A 189 -17.77 -22.51 -6.55
N ILE A 190 -17.54 -21.71 -5.51
CA ILE A 190 -18.58 -21.29 -4.56
C ILE A 190 -19.48 -20.19 -5.13
N GLY A 191 -19.08 -19.59 -6.25
CA GLY A 191 -19.84 -18.60 -7.00
C GLY A 191 -19.41 -17.16 -6.74
N CYS A 192 -18.22 -16.91 -6.18
CA CYS A 192 -17.64 -15.58 -6.24
C CYS A 192 -17.32 -15.22 -7.70
N ASN A 193 -17.47 -13.95 -8.05
CA ASN A 193 -17.22 -13.46 -9.41
C ASN A 193 -15.72 -13.25 -9.67
N ASP A 194 -14.96 -12.93 -8.62
CA ASP A 194 -13.52 -12.74 -8.67
C ASP A 194 -12.92 -12.79 -7.24
N PHE A 195 -11.61 -12.60 -7.16
CA PHE A 195 -10.89 -12.41 -5.91
C PHE A 195 -9.76 -11.38 -6.04
N VAL A 196 -9.33 -10.85 -4.91
CA VAL A 196 -8.21 -9.94 -4.76
C VAL A 196 -7.37 -10.40 -3.56
N PRO A 197 -6.06 -10.67 -3.73
CA PRO A 197 -5.19 -11.03 -2.63
C PRO A 197 -4.91 -9.81 -1.72
N LYS A 198 -4.89 -10.04 -0.41
CA LYS A 198 -4.46 -9.10 0.63
C LYS A 198 -2.93 -9.23 0.82
N PRO A 199 -2.20 -8.11 1.02
CA PRO A 199 -2.68 -6.73 0.95
C PRO A 199 -2.94 -6.29 -0.50
N PHE A 200 -3.94 -5.42 -0.69
CA PHE A 200 -4.31 -4.89 -1.99
C PHE A 200 -4.08 -3.38 -2.08
N LYS A 201 -3.91 -2.90 -3.31
CA LYS A 201 -3.83 -1.46 -3.63
C LYS A 201 -5.19 -0.95 -4.06
N GLU A 202 -5.48 0.33 -3.80
CA GLU A 202 -6.75 0.96 -4.21
C GLU A 202 -7.02 0.84 -5.71
N ALA A 203 -5.99 0.99 -6.54
CA ALA A 203 -6.10 0.85 -7.99
C ALA A 203 -6.72 -0.49 -8.41
N VAL A 204 -6.37 -1.59 -7.71
CA VAL A 204 -6.92 -2.93 -7.99
C VAL A 204 -8.40 -3.00 -7.62
N ILE A 205 -8.79 -2.39 -6.50
CA ILE A 205 -10.20 -2.32 -6.06
C ILE A 205 -11.03 -1.60 -7.13
N PHE A 206 -10.60 -0.41 -7.56
CA PHE A 206 -11.33 0.36 -8.55
C PHE A 206 -11.33 -0.28 -9.95
N GLU A 207 -10.23 -0.93 -10.36
CA GLU A 207 -10.16 -1.68 -11.62
C GLU A 207 -11.18 -2.81 -11.64
N LYS A 208 -11.26 -3.60 -10.56
CA LYS A 208 -12.25 -4.67 -10.42
C LYS A 208 -13.67 -4.12 -10.41
N MET A 209 -13.95 -3.05 -9.68
CA MET A 209 -15.27 -2.42 -9.71
C MET A 209 -15.62 -1.92 -11.11
N LYS A 210 -14.67 -1.30 -11.84
CA LYS A 210 -14.87 -0.90 -13.24
C LYS A 210 -15.21 -2.10 -14.12
N GLN A 211 -14.45 -3.18 -14.01
CA GLN A 211 -14.64 -4.41 -14.78
C GLN A 211 -16.04 -5.01 -14.55
N TYR A 212 -16.48 -5.13 -13.29
CA TYR A 212 -17.70 -5.87 -12.95
C TYR A 212 -18.97 -5.02 -12.88
N LEU A 213 -18.86 -3.72 -12.60
CA LEU A 213 -20.00 -2.80 -12.53
C LEU A 213 -20.11 -1.89 -13.77
N GLY A 214 -19.16 -1.98 -14.71
CA GLY A 214 -19.15 -1.17 -15.94
C GLY A 214 -18.93 0.32 -15.65
N LEU A 215 -18.09 0.63 -14.67
CA LEU A 215 -17.91 2.00 -14.18
C LEU A 215 -16.96 2.80 -15.06
N GLU A 216 -17.25 4.08 -15.20
CA GLU A 216 -16.34 5.09 -15.70
C GLU A 216 -16.08 6.11 -14.60
N TYR A 217 -14.80 6.34 -14.33
CA TYR A 217 -14.36 7.24 -13.26
C TYR A 217 -14.04 8.62 -13.81
N VAL A 218 -14.30 9.63 -12.99
CA VAL A 218 -13.68 10.94 -13.14
C VAL A 218 -12.33 10.86 -12.49
N TYR A 219 -11.33 11.11 -13.30
CA TYR A 219 -9.96 11.22 -12.86
C TYR A 219 -9.66 12.68 -12.58
N GLN A 220 -8.92 12.95 -11.51
CA GLN A 220 -8.31 14.27 -11.36
C GLN A 220 -7.49 14.52 -12.62
N GLU A 221 -7.80 15.62 -13.31
CA GLU A 221 -6.88 16.13 -14.31
C GLU A 221 -5.59 16.47 -13.56
N SER A 222 -4.64 15.54 -13.60
CA SER A 222 -3.25 15.93 -13.56
C SER A 222 -3.12 16.94 -14.69
N THR A 223 -2.71 18.17 -14.40
CA THR A 223 -2.32 19.15 -15.41
C THR A 223 -1.06 18.64 -16.12
N ILE A 224 -1.16 17.50 -16.80
CA ILE A 224 -0.19 17.05 -17.75
C ILE A 224 -0.70 17.64 -19.05
N ASN A 225 -0.18 18.83 -19.34
CA ASN A 225 -0.21 19.39 -20.69
C ASN A 225 0.34 18.30 -21.63
N LEU A 226 -0.57 17.57 -22.29
CA LEU A 226 -0.27 16.76 -23.45
C LEU A 226 0.02 17.72 -24.62
N SER A 227 1.18 18.37 -24.54
CA SER A 227 1.86 18.87 -25.72
C SER A 227 2.89 17.82 -26.13
N SER A 228 2.68 17.33 -27.33
CA SER A 228 3.53 16.48 -28.13
C SER A 228 5.02 16.78 -27.98
N HIS A 229 5.80 15.70 -27.83
CA HIS A 229 7.24 15.56 -28.02
C HIS A 229 8.20 16.29 -27.03
N GLY A 230 8.87 15.48 -26.20
CA GLY A 230 10.31 15.58 -25.95
C GLY A 230 10.79 16.60 -24.90
N THR A 231 11.38 16.08 -23.82
CA THR A 231 12.52 16.68 -23.06
C THR A 231 12.33 18.00 -22.29
N VAL A 232 11.18 18.66 -22.26
CA VAL A 232 11.03 19.96 -21.56
C VAL A 232 10.44 19.85 -20.13
N ASN A 233 9.48 18.94 -19.87
CA ASN A 233 8.73 18.95 -18.60
C ASN A 233 9.46 18.38 -17.36
N GLU A 234 10.47 17.52 -17.51
CA GLU A 234 11.25 17.04 -16.34
C GLU A 234 12.20 18.11 -15.79
N VAL A 235 12.68 19.01 -16.67
CA VAL A 235 13.58 20.09 -16.28
C VAL A 235 12.82 21.15 -15.49
N ASP A 236 11.64 21.57 -15.97
CA ASP A 236 10.81 22.58 -15.30
C ASP A 236 10.32 22.11 -13.91
N ASN A 237 9.93 20.83 -13.78
CA ASN A 237 9.53 20.25 -12.49
C ASN A 237 10.72 20.13 -11.51
N PHE A 238 11.91 19.80 -12.00
CA PHE A 238 13.11 19.71 -11.16
C PHE A 238 13.62 21.09 -10.74
N GLU A 239 13.52 22.09 -11.63
CA GLU A 239 13.86 23.49 -11.32
C GLU A 239 12.93 24.07 -10.25
N GLN A 240 11.62 23.85 -10.35
CA GLN A 240 10.68 24.31 -9.32
C GLN A 240 10.90 23.61 -7.98
N LEU A 241 11.14 22.29 -8.00
CA LEU A 241 11.40 21.52 -6.78
C LEU A 241 12.67 22.02 -6.07
N ASN A 242 13.73 22.28 -6.84
CA ASN A 242 14.97 22.86 -6.32
C ASN A 242 14.76 24.28 -5.78
N ALA A 243 14.02 25.13 -6.51
CA ALA A 243 13.76 26.50 -6.10
C ALA A 243 12.96 26.59 -4.79
N GLU A 244 12.00 25.69 -4.56
CA GLU A 244 11.27 25.59 -3.29
C GLU A 244 12.14 24.99 -2.17
N MET A 245 12.98 23.99 -2.49
CA MET A 245 13.93 23.40 -1.55
C MET A 245 14.96 24.44 -1.04
N GLU A 246 15.43 25.35 -1.90
CA GLU A 246 16.31 26.46 -1.50
C GLU A 246 15.69 27.40 -0.47
N LYS A 247 14.36 27.49 -0.41
CA LYS A 247 13.67 28.34 0.57
C LYS A 247 13.52 27.68 1.93
N MET A 248 13.79 26.37 2.04
CA MET A 248 13.72 25.65 3.29
C MET A 248 14.94 25.92 4.17
N PRO A 249 14.80 25.92 5.51
CA PRO A 249 15.95 26.08 6.40
C PRO A 249 17.00 24.99 6.19
N LYS A 250 18.29 25.35 6.07
CA LYS A 250 19.39 24.38 5.92
C LYS A 250 19.38 23.27 6.98
N ALA A 251 19.05 23.63 8.23
CA ALA A 251 18.94 22.67 9.33
C ALA A 251 17.82 21.63 9.10
N TRP A 252 16.71 22.04 8.49
CA TRP A 252 15.61 21.16 8.12
C TRP A 252 16.00 20.25 6.95
N VAL A 253 16.67 20.77 5.92
CA VAL A 253 17.14 19.99 4.77
C VAL A 253 18.12 18.88 5.21
N GLU A 254 19.04 19.19 6.13
CA GLU A 254 19.98 18.21 6.67
C GLU A 254 19.28 17.15 7.54
N GLU A 255 18.24 17.53 8.29
CA GLU A 255 17.44 16.59 9.07
C GLU A 255 16.58 15.69 8.16
N LEU A 256 16.01 16.24 7.09
CA LEU A 256 15.29 15.48 6.05
C LEU A 256 16.22 14.43 5.44
N ARG A 257 17.44 14.81 5.07
CA ARG A 257 18.45 13.88 4.52
C ARG A 257 18.82 12.77 5.49
N LYS A 258 19.15 13.10 6.74
CA LYS A 258 19.47 12.10 7.78
C LYS A 258 18.32 11.14 8.03
N THR A 259 17.10 11.67 8.03
CA THR A 259 15.90 10.87 8.24
C THR A 259 15.62 9.95 7.05
N ALA A 260 15.84 10.44 5.82
CA ALA A 260 15.74 9.63 4.60
C ALA A 260 16.80 8.52 4.56
N LEU A 261 18.06 8.83 4.89
CA LEU A 261 19.15 7.85 4.99
C LEU A 261 18.91 6.77 6.05
N SER A 262 18.19 7.10 7.12
CA SER A 262 17.83 6.14 8.18
C SER A 262 16.49 5.44 7.96
N ALA A 263 15.81 5.67 6.82
CA ALA A 263 14.52 5.10 6.45
C ALA A 263 13.44 5.22 7.54
N ARG A 264 13.44 6.34 8.29
CA ARG A 264 12.48 6.59 9.38
C ARG A 264 11.24 7.31 8.85
N GLU A 265 10.36 6.54 8.22
CA GLU A 265 9.16 7.04 7.55
C GLU A 265 8.30 7.99 8.42
N LYS A 266 8.02 7.62 9.68
CA LYS A 266 7.23 8.47 10.60
C LYS A 266 7.84 9.85 10.84
N ASN A 267 9.17 9.93 10.87
CA ASN A 267 9.88 11.20 11.07
C ASN A 267 9.90 12.04 9.78
N LEU A 268 9.96 11.40 8.61
CA LEU A 268 9.84 12.09 7.32
C LEU A 268 8.46 12.71 7.17
N ILE A 269 7.38 11.99 7.53
CA ILE A 269 6.02 12.53 7.51
C ILE A 269 5.92 13.79 8.38
N HIS A 270 6.50 13.77 9.59
CA HIS A 270 6.52 14.94 10.47
C HIS A 270 7.28 16.12 9.84
N LEU A 271 8.45 15.87 9.25
CA LEU A 271 9.24 16.92 8.59
C LEU A 271 8.51 17.52 7.38
N ILE A 272 7.81 16.69 6.58
CA ILE A 272 7.02 17.16 5.43
C ILE A 272 5.84 18.04 5.89
N GLN A 273 5.26 17.75 7.07
CA GLN A 273 4.19 18.58 7.65
C GLN A 273 4.67 19.95 8.15
N GLU A 274 5.98 20.13 8.36
CA GLU A 274 6.56 21.43 8.73
C GLU A 274 6.75 22.36 7.51
N ILE A 275 6.52 21.86 6.29
CA ILE A 275 6.64 22.65 5.06
C ILE A 275 5.49 23.67 5.01
N PRO A 276 5.78 24.98 4.86
CA PRO A 276 4.75 26.00 4.68
C PRO A 276 3.81 25.70 3.50
N GLU A 277 2.51 25.98 3.66
CA GLU A 277 1.47 25.70 2.64
C GLU A 277 1.77 26.31 1.26
N GLN A 278 2.55 27.40 1.21
CA GLN A 278 2.99 28.06 -0.02
C GLN A 278 3.99 27.24 -0.86
N TYR A 279 4.60 26.19 -0.29
CA TYR A 279 5.49 25.24 -0.97
C TYR A 279 4.81 23.88 -1.12
N PHE A 280 3.56 23.91 -1.58
CA PHE A 280 2.74 22.71 -1.78
C PHE A 280 3.42 21.71 -2.73
N PHE A 281 4.07 22.19 -3.79
CA PHE A 281 4.70 21.32 -4.79
C PHE A 281 5.86 20.50 -4.19
N LEU A 282 6.69 21.12 -3.35
CA LEU A 282 7.71 20.43 -2.58
C LEU A 282 7.12 19.39 -1.61
N ALA A 283 6.08 19.76 -0.86
CA ALA A 283 5.44 18.85 0.09
C ALA A 283 4.78 17.65 -0.60
N ASP A 284 4.05 17.89 -1.69
CA ASP A 284 3.41 16.86 -2.52
C ASP A 284 4.44 15.92 -3.14
N SER A 285 5.51 16.46 -3.71
CA SER A 285 6.61 15.67 -4.29
C SER A 285 7.30 14.79 -3.25
N LEU A 286 7.57 15.31 -2.05
CA LEU A 286 8.19 14.53 -0.97
C LEU A 286 7.25 13.46 -0.41
N ASN A 287 5.95 13.74 -0.30
CA ASN A 287 4.94 12.74 0.07
C ASN A 287 4.85 11.63 -0.98
N GLN A 288 4.85 11.97 -2.27
CA GLN A 288 4.86 11.00 -3.35
C GLN A 288 6.12 10.11 -3.30
N MET A 289 7.30 10.69 -3.05
CA MET A 289 8.53 9.91 -2.88
C MET A 289 8.47 8.99 -1.66
N LEU A 290 7.80 9.40 -0.58
CA LEU A 290 7.59 8.59 0.62
C LEU A 290 6.63 7.42 0.34
N GLU A 291 5.53 7.66 -0.36
CA GLU A 291 4.58 6.62 -0.80
C GLU A 291 5.22 5.61 -1.77
N GLU A 292 6.12 6.07 -2.64
CA GLU A 292 6.90 5.21 -3.55
C GLU A 292 8.06 4.47 -2.84
N LEU A 293 8.31 4.71 -1.54
CA LEU A 293 9.51 4.26 -0.81
C LEU A 293 10.83 4.68 -1.49
N ALA A 294 10.80 5.78 -2.23
CA ALA A 294 11.90 6.29 -3.03
C ALA A 294 12.83 7.19 -2.20
N PHE A 295 13.31 6.69 -1.05
CA PHE A 295 14.18 7.45 -0.14
C PHE A 295 15.47 7.96 -0.80
N GLU A 296 15.99 7.23 -1.78
CA GLU A 296 17.16 7.65 -2.57
C GLU A 296 16.90 8.96 -3.34
N LYS A 297 15.68 9.16 -3.87
CA LYS A 297 15.33 10.42 -4.54
C LYS A 297 15.33 11.59 -3.57
N ILE A 298 14.83 11.39 -2.35
CA ILE A 298 14.84 12.40 -1.29
C ILE A 298 16.28 12.75 -0.91
N VAL A 299 17.15 11.73 -0.77
CA VAL A 299 18.58 11.95 -0.49
C VAL A 299 19.22 12.76 -1.61
N ASN A 300 19.10 12.34 -2.87
CA ASN A 300 19.69 13.04 -4.01
C ASN A 300 19.21 14.49 -4.14
N LEU A 301 17.93 14.75 -3.83
CA LEU A 301 17.37 16.09 -3.83
C LEU A 301 18.02 17.00 -2.77
N THR A 302 18.42 16.44 -1.62
CA THR A 302 19.10 17.21 -0.56
C THR A 302 20.60 17.39 -0.79
N GLU A 303 21.24 16.62 -1.66
CA GLU A 303 22.69 16.69 -1.91
C GLU A 303 23.12 18.03 -2.54
N GLY A 304 22.29 18.62 -3.39
CA GLY A 304 22.56 19.90 -4.06
C GLY A 304 22.63 21.12 -3.14
N PHE A 305 22.17 21.00 -1.89
CA PHE A 305 22.02 22.13 -0.95
C PHE A 305 22.99 22.08 0.24
N ASN A 306 23.95 21.16 0.21
CA ASN A 306 24.92 20.90 1.29
C ASN A 306 26.31 21.54 1.07
N HIS A 307 26.47 22.42 0.08
CA HIS A 307 27.70 23.18 -0.13
C HIS A 307 27.55 24.63 0.36
N GLU A 308 27.81 24.82 1.66
CA GLU A 308 28.58 25.93 2.29
C GLU A 308 28.43 25.84 3.82
#